data_AF-A0A1H0Q614-F1
#
_entry.id   AF-A0A1H0Q614-F1
#
_cell.length_a   1.000
_cell.length_b   1.000
_cell.length_c   1.000
_cell.angle_alpha   90.00
_cell.angle_beta   90.00
_cell.angle_gamma   90.00
#
_symmetry.space_group_name_H-M   'P 1'
#
loop_
_entity.id
_entity.type
_entity.pdbx_description
1 polymer ?
#
loop_
_entity_poly.entity_id
_entity_poly.type
_entity_poly.pdbx_seq_one_letter_code
_entity_poly.pdbx_strand_id
1 'polypeptide(L)'
;MSVPRPVALVGLAGAAAVLCLVQLRLDGDHGFATDPVGAVALAAGAVAAVVASTRLPGPAQRPARWLAASLLAYLGAAAWAVGSGDAVAVAVWTSAWIPPLALAQLTAAAAVRRSGTPAWDARLVAAVLTAAAVGNLLLTSATEPFTGVPTIAPEAWRTALAPLGDLLTTAAALALLLLPVRLGRAAATSAGPARAGLGIAAAGTATAPLVVLFCLLLAVARDPGAVEPELGSVAFLVALAGGAACAAGCAVLAARDAADAVPAVVRTTTVTAAVLLVLAGGTLLAAPTLQLPPALTVVGVVVLAVAGVGGAWLAGGRLASALVPAAAPAAPTRVPGLTARESEVLGLLAAGASNAGIAAQLVISERTVDAHLRSVFTKLDLRPDGGTNRRVQATRIWLQHTS
;
A
#
# COMPACT_ATOMS: atom_id res chain seq x y z
N MET A 1 17.10 -20.57 -6.80
CA MET A 1 15.85 -20.53 -6.00
C MET A 1 14.68 -20.70 -6.94
N SER A 2 13.77 -21.65 -6.71
CA SER A 2 12.59 -21.85 -7.57
C SER A 2 11.57 -20.73 -7.33
N VAL A 3 11.05 -20.15 -8.42
CA VAL A 3 9.97 -19.16 -8.35
C VAL A 3 8.70 -19.88 -7.84
N PRO A 4 7.97 -19.31 -6.86
CA PRO A 4 6.72 -19.92 -6.42
C PRO A 4 5.74 -20.08 -7.58
N ARG A 5 5.14 -21.27 -7.72
CA ARG A 5 4.14 -21.58 -8.77
C ARG A 5 3.10 -20.48 -9.03
N PRO A 6 2.44 -19.87 -8.01
CA PRO A 6 1.46 -18.81 -8.28
C PRO A 6 2.07 -17.54 -8.89
N VAL A 7 3.32 -17.22 -8.56
CA VAL A 7 4.04 -16.06 -9.14
C VAL A 7 4.35 -16.33 -10.61
N ALA A 8 4.82 -17.54 -10.93
CA ALA A 8 5.08 -17.94 -12.31
C ALA A 8 3.79 -17.92 -13.16
N LEU A 9 2.68 -18.43 -12.64
CA LEU A 9 1.39 -18.45 -13.35
C LEU A 9 0.87 -17.02 -13.64
N VAL A 10 0.90 -16.13 -12.64
CA VAL A 10 0.48 -14.73 -12.84
C VAL A 10 1.43 -14.00 -13.79
N GLY A 11 2.74 -14.26 -13.72
CA GLY A 11 3.71 -13.69 -14.64
C GLY A 11 3.48 -14.13 -16.09
N LEU A 12 3.22 -15.41 -16.31
CA LEU A 12 2.90 -15.95 -17.65
C LEU A 12 1.57 -15.39 -18.18
N ALA A 13 0.52 -15.35 -17.35
CA ALA A 13 -0.77 -14.78 -17.74
C ALA A 13 -0.66 -13.29 -18.08
N GLY A 14 0.08 -12.52 -17.29
CA GLY A 14 0.34 -11.11 -17.55
C GLY A 14 1.13 -10.91 -18.85
N ALA A 15 2.19 -11.69 -19.07
CA ALA A 15 2.97 -11.63 -20.31
C ALA A 15 2.12 -11.97 -21.55
N ALA A 16 1.27 -12.99 -21.47
CA ALA A 16 0.37 -13.36 -22.56
C ALA A 16 -0.63 -12.24 -22.89
N ALA A 17 -1.22 -11.60 -21.87
CA ALA A 17 -2.14 -10.48 -22.08
C ALA A 17 -1.43 -9.26 -22.69
N VAL A 18 -0.22 -8.94 -22.24
CA VAL A 18 0.60 -7.86 -22.81
C VAL A 18 0.94 -8.15 -24.27
N LEU A 19 1.37 -9.37 -24.59
CA LEU A 19 1.69 -9.76 -25.97
C LEU A 19 0.46 -9.67 -26.87
N CYS A 20 -0.71 -10.09 -26.39
CA CYS A 20 -1.97 -9.95 -27.12
C CYS A 20 -2.30 -8.48 -27.43
N LEU A 21 -2.20 -7.59 -26.44
CA LEU A 21 -2.45 -6.15 -26.62
C LEU A 21 -1.43 -5.48 -27.55
N VAL A 22 -0.15 -5.85 -27.44
CA VAL A 22 0.90 -5.37 -28.35
C VAL A 22 0.63 -5.84 -29.78
N GLN A 23 0.21 -7.09 -29.97
CA GLN A 23 -0.13 -7.63 -31.28
C GLN A 23 -1.31 -6.86 -31.90
N LEU A 24 -2.39 -6.63 -31.14
CA LEU A 24 -3.52 -5.80 -31.57
C LEU A 24 -3.05 -4.39 -32.01
N ARG A 25 -2.11 -3.78 -31.28
CA ARG A 25 -1.53 -2.50 -31.69
C ARG A 25 -0.80 -2.57 -33.03
N LEU A 26 -0.03 -3.63 -33.25
CA LEU A 26 0.73 -3.86 -34.49
C LEU A 26 -0.20 -4.12 -35.67
N ASP A 27 -1.36 -4.73 -35.42
CA ASP A 27 -2.39 -5.03 -36.42
C ASP A 27 -3.24 -3.79 -36.78
N GLY A 28 -3.02 -2.65 -36.12
CA GLY A 28 -3.65 -1.36 -36.43
C GLY A 28 -4.68 -0.88 -35.40
N ASP A 29 -4.98 -1.68 -34.37
CA ASP A 29 -5.90 -1.32 -33.29
C ASP A 29 -5.19 -0.44 -32.26
N HIS A 30 -5.05 0.83 -32.63
CA HIS A 30 -4.44 1.86 -31.78
C HIS A 30 -5.41 2.29 -30.68
N GLY A 31 -4.91 2.29 -29.44
CA GLY A 31 -5.63 2.78 -28.28
C GLY A 31 -4.77 2.66 -27.03
N PHE A 32 -5.12 3.38 -25.97
CA PHE A 32 -4.32 3.37 -24.75
C PHE A 32 -4.22 1.99 -24.07
N ALA A 33 -5.23 1.13 -24.25
CA ALA A 33 -5.21 -0.23 -23.74
C ALA A 33 -4.09 -1.06 -24.36
N THR A 34 -3.79 -0.80 -25.64
CA THR A 34 -2.75 -1.49 -26.38
C THR A 34 -1.37 -0.82 -26.19
N ASP A 35 -1.29 0.24 -25.38
CA ASP A 35 -0.03 0.85 -25.03
C ASP A 35 0.85 -0.07 -24.15
N PRO A 36 2.09 -0.38 -24.58
CA PRO A 36 2.92 -1.35 -23.89
C PRO A 36 3.31 -0.89 -22.49
N VAL A 37 3.42 0.42 -22.24
CA VAL A 37 3.82 0.93 -20.92
C VAL A 37 2.72 0.65 -19.89
N GLY A 38 1.47 0.99 -20.24
CA GLY A 38 0.32 0.75 -19.37
C GLY A 38 0.06 -0.75 -19.15
N ALA A 39 0.13 -1.55 -20.22
CA ALA A 39 -0.09 -2.98 -20.14
C ALA A 39 0.99 -3.69 -19.29
N VAL A 40 2.26 -3.36 -19.50
CA VAL A 40 3.39 -3.90 -18.70
C VAL A 40 3.28 -3.44 -17.25
N ALA A 41 2.89 -2.20 -16.98
CA ALA A 41 2.72 -1.70 -15.63
C ALA A 41 1.66 -2.52 -14.86
N LEU A 42 0.49 -2.76 -15.45
CA LEU A 42 -0.56 -3.58 -14.83
C LEU A 42 -0.11 -5.03 -14.59
N ALA A 43 0.57 -5.64 -15.55
CA ALA A 43 1.13 -6.99 -15.38
C ALA A 43 2.15 -7.02 -14.23
N ALA A 44 3.03 -6.02 -14.13
CA ALA A 44 3.97 -5.88 -13.02
C ALA A 44 3.26 -5.66 -11.68
N GLY A 45 2.18 -4.87 -11.65
CA GLY A 45 1.33 -4.70 -10.47
C GLY A 45 0.69 -6.01 -10.00
N ALA A 46 0.20 -6.84 -10.94
CA ALA A 46 -0.33 -8.16 -10.64
C ALA A 46 0.73 -9.09 -10.05
N VAL A 47 1.95 -9.07 -10.62
CA VAL A 47 3.11 -9.81 -10.10
C VAL A 47 3.47 -9.33 -8.68
N ALA A 48 3.50 -8.03 -8.43
CA ALA A 48 3.78 -7.47 -7.11
C ALA A 48 2.74 -7.94 -6.07
N ALA A 49 1.46 -7.92 -6.43
CA ALA A 49 0.37 -8.38 -5.57
C ALA A 49 0.46 -9.89 -5.25
N VAL A 50 0.75 -10.75 -6.24
CA VAL A 50 0.90 -12.18 -5.98
C VAL A 50 2.18 -12.49 -5.20
N VAL A 51 3.28 -11.76 -5.43
CA VAL A 51 4.51 -11.87 -4.62
C VAL A 51 4.21 -11.50 -3.18
N ALA A 52 3.48 -10.40 -2.92
CA ALA A 52 3.04 -10.04 -1.58
C ALA A 52 2.20 -11.16 -0.94
N SER A 53 1.31 -11.80 -1.70
CA SER A 53 0.48 -12.90 -1.19
C SER A 53 1.29 -14.10 -0.68
N THR A 54 2.48 -14.35 -1.23
CA THR A 54 3.37 -15.42 -0.74
C THR A 54 4.14 -15.04 0.51
N ARG A 55 4.25 -13.74 0.81
CA ARG A 55 4.92 -13.18 1.98
C ARG A 55 3.97 -12.84 3.12
N LEU A 56 2.66 -12.83 2.86
CA LEU A 56 1.63 -12.51 3.83
C LEU A 56 1.17 -13.73 4.64
N PRO A 57 0.79 -13.55 5.91
CA PRO A 57 0.31 -14.63 6.77
C PRO A 57 -1.21 -14.87 6.61
N GLY A 58 -1.61 -16.15 6.66
CA GLY A 58 -3.00 -16.61 6.82
C GLY A 58 -4.07 -15.82 6.02
N PRO A 59 -5.01 -15.14 6.70
CA PRO A 59 -6.16 -14.48 6.05
C PRO A 59 -5.77 -13.28 5.17
N ALA A 60 -4.55 -12.73 5.30
CA ALA A 60 -4.07 -11.62 4.47
C ALA A 60 -3.62 -12.05 3.06
N GLN A 61 -3.41 -13.35 2.83
CA GLN A 61 -3.02 -13.85 1.51
C GLN A 61 -4.15 -13.72 0.47
N ARG A 62 -5.40 -13.97 0.90
CA ARG A 62 -6.57 -13.95 0.00
C ARG A 62 -6.75 -12.61 -0.72
N PRO A 63 -6.88 -11.46 -0.03
CA PRO A 63 -7.09 -10.19 -0.73
C PRO A 63 -5.93 -9.83 -1.68
N ALA A 64 -4.69 -10.19 -1.36
CA ALA A 64 -3.55 -9.97 -2.26
C ALA A 64 -3.63 -10.82 -3.54
N ARG A 65 -4.13 -12.07 -3.45
CA ARG A 65 -4.38 -12.91 -4.64
C ARG A 65 -5.53 -12.36 -5.48
N TRP A 66 -6.61 -11.91 -4.83
CA TRP A 66 -7.72 -11.26 -5.51
C TRP A 66 -7.28 -9.97 -6.20
N LEU A 67 -6.42 -9.17 -5.57
CA LEU A 67 -5.83 -7.98 -6.18
C LEU A 67 -5.08 -8.33 -7.48
N ALA A 68 -4.19 -9.33 -7.43
CA ALA A 68 -3.48 -9.81 -8.62
C ALA A 68 -4.46 -10.28 -9.72
N ALA A 69 -5.49 -11.05 -9.34
CA ALA A 69 -6.51 -11.53 -10.26
C ALA A 69 -7.31 -10.38 -10.89
N SER A 70 -7.64 -9.33 -10.12
CA SER A 70 -8.39 -8.18 -10.63
C SER A 70 -7.60 -7.34 -11.65
N LEU A 71 -6.28 -7.22 -11.47
CA LEU A 71 -5.40 -6.53 -12.42
C LEU A 71 -5.26 -7.34 -13.73
N LEU A 72 -5.14 -8.67 -13.63
CA LEU A 72 -5.16 -9.54 -14.81
C LEU A 72 -6.52 -9.54 -15.51
N ALA A 73 -7.61 -9.52 -14.74
CA ALA A 73 -8.96 -9.44 -15.29
C ALA A 73 -9.18 -8.11 -16.02
N TYR A 74 -8.62 -7.01 -15.51
CA TYR A 74 -8.63 -5.73 -16.21
C TYR A 74 -7.88 -5.79 -17.54
N LEU A 75 -6.67 -6.39 -17.57
CA LEU A 75 -5.91 -6.59 -18.82
C LEU A 75 -6.64 -7.50 -19.81
N GLY A 76 -7.26 -8.59 -19.33
CA GLY A 76 -8.03 -9.49 -20.17
C GLY A 76 -9.28 -8.83 -20.74
N ALA A 77 -9.98 -8.02 -19.94
CA ALA A 77 -11.12 -7.24 -20.39
C ALA A 77 -10.71 -6.19 -21.44
N ALA A 78 -9.54 -5.56 -21.28
CA ALA A 78 -8.97 -4.66 -22.28
C ALA A 78 -8.71 -5.38 -23.61
N ALA A 79 -8.02 -6.54 -23.57
CA ALA A 79 -7.73 -7.33 -24.77
C ALA A 79 -9.01 -7.80 -25.47
N TRP A 80 -10.02 -8.23 -24.70
CA TRP A 80 -11.31 -8.63 -25.24
C TRP A 80 -12.05 -7.45 -25.87
N ALA A 81 -12.10 -6.29 -25.20
CA ALA A 81 -12.75 -5.10 -25.70
C ALA A 81 -12.12 -4.60 -27.02
N VAL A 82 -10.80 -4.51 -27.07
CA VAL A 82 -10.08 -4.06 -28.27
C VAL A 82 -10.24 -5.07 -29.40
N GLY A 83 -9.98 -6.35 -29.15
CA GLY A 83 -9.97 -7.36 -30.22
C GLY A 83 -11.36 -7.73 -30.77
N SER A 84 -12.43 -7.47 -30.01
CA SER A 84 -13.81 -7.75 -30.48
C SER A 84 -14.53 -6.53 -31.05
N GLY A 85 -14.15 -5.32 -30.61
CA GLY A 85 -14.94 -4.11 -30.87
C GLY A 85 -16.35 -4.15 -30.26
N ASP A 86 -16.66 -5.14 -29.41
CA ASP A 86 -17.99 -5.32 -28.83
C ASP A 86 -18.25 -4.29 -27.73
N ALA A 87 -19.38 -3.61 -27.82
CA ALA A 87 -19.73 -2.56 -26.89
C ALA A 87 -20.00 -3.09 -25.48
N VAL A 88 -20.42 -4.35 -25.33
CA VAL A 88 -20.52 -5.01 -24.01
C VAL A 88 -19.14 -5.23 -23.42
N ALA A 89 -18.17 -5.68 -24.23
CA ALA A 89 -16.79 -5.86 -23.79
C ALA A 89 -16.16 -4.55 -23.31
N VAL A 90 -16.42 -3.45 -24.03
CA VAL A 90 -16.00 -2.10 -23.64
C VAL A 90 -16.65 -1.67 -22.31
N ALA A 91 -17.95 -1.90 -22.12
CA ALA A 91 -18.65 -1.55 -20.88
C ALA A 91 -18.10 -2.35 -19.66
N VAL A 92 -17.80 -3.63 -19.85
CA VAL A 92 -17.17 -4.49 -18.83
C VAL A 92 -15.80 -3.94 -18.46
N TRP A 93 -14.95 -3.66 -19.45
CA TRP A 93 -13.61 -3.13 -19.22
C TRP A 93 -13.63 -1.77 -18.52
N THR A 94 -14.54 -0.88 -18.93
CA THR A 94 -14.77 0.45 -18.35
C THR A 94 -15.15 0.41 -16.87
N SER A 95 -15.72 -0.70 -16.40
CA SER A 95 -16.11 -0.87 -15.00
C SER A 95 -15.09 -1.67 -14.18
N ALA A 96 -14.14 -2.34 -14.84
CA ALA A 96 -13.22 -3.29 -14.21
C ALA A 96 -12.08 -2.64 -13.41
N TRP A 97 -11.94 -1.31 -13.40
CA TRP A 97 -10.88 -0.62 -12.65
C TRP A 97 -11.21 -0.38 -11.17
N ILE A 98 -12.49 -0.45 -10.78
CA ILE A 98 -12.93 -0.26 -9.40
C ILE A 98 -12.47 -1.41 -8.48
N PRO A 99 -12.59 -2.70 -8.86
CA PRO A 99 -12.15 -3.81 -8.01
C PRO A 99 -10.67 -3.77 -7.61
N PRO A 100 -9.69 -3.47 -8.49
CA PRO A 100 -8.30 -3.30 -8.08
C PRO A 100 -8.09 -2.25 -6.98
N LEU A 101 -8.79 -1.11 -7.02
CA LEU A 101 -8.71 -0.09 -5.97
C LEU A 101 -9.24 -0.61 -4.64
N ALA A 102 -10.39 -1.28 -4.66
CA ALA A 102 -10.98 -1.91 -3.47
C ALA A 102 -10.02 -2.94 -2.86
N LEU A 103 -9.49 -3.83 -3.70
CA LEU A 103 -8.64 -4.93 -3.29
C LEU A 103 -7.26 -4.45 -2.82
N ALA A 104 -6.76 -3.33 -3.34
CA ALA A 104 -5.57 -2.67 -2.81
C ALA A 104 -5.78 -2.24 -1.35
N GLN A 105 -6.90 -1.55 -1.05
CA GLN A 105 -7.22 -1.17 0.33
C GLN A 105 -7.42 -2.38 1.25
N LEU A 106 -8.18 -3.38 0.78
CA LEU A 106 -8.42 -4.59 1.55
C LEU A 106 -7.13 -5.37 1.81
N THR A 107 -6.18 -5.35 0.88
CA THR A 107 -4.87 -5.98 1.04
C THR A 107 -4.03 -5.26 2.08
N ALA A 108 -3.91 -3.93 2.00
CA ALA A 108 -3.18 -3.12 2.97
C ALA A 108 -3.76 -3.26 4.39
N ALA A 109 -5.08 -3.21 4.54
CA ALA A 109 -5.75 -3.38 5.82
C ALA A 109 -5.66 -4.81 6.38
N ALA A 110 -5.52 -5.83 5.52
CA ALA A 110 -5.53 -7.23 5.93
C ALA A 110 -4.41 -7.59 6.90
N ALA A 111 -3.28 -6.93 6.77
CA ALA A 111 -2.07 -7.22 7.54
C ALA A 111 -2.24 -6.92 9.03
N VAL A 112 -3.12 -5.98 9.40
CA VAL A 112 -3.26 -5.49 10.78
C VAL A 112 -4.51 -6.03 11.47
N ARG A 113 -5.32 -6.85 10.78
CA ARG A 113 -6.54 -7.46 11.35
C ARG A 113 -6.32 -8.41 12.54
N ARG A 114 -5.08 -8.67 12.95
CA ARG A 114 -4.75 -9.45 14.16
C ARG A 114 -5.12 -8.74 15.46
N SER A 115 -5.31 -7.42 15.45
CA SER A 115 -5.49 -6.59 16.66
C SER A 115 -6.95 -6.32 17.07
N GLY A 116 -7.91 -7.16 16.65
CA GLY A 116 -9.31 -7.06 17.13
C GLY A 116 -10.15 -5.93 16.51
N THR A 117 -9.66 -5.22 15.49
CA THR A 117 -10.47 -4.23 14.75
C THR A 117 -11.58 -4.95 13.96
N PRO A 118 -12.84 -4.51 14.08
CA PRO A 118 -13.98 -5.28 13.60
C PRO A 118 -14.07 -5.31 12.06
N ALA A 119 -14.62 -6.42 11.53
CA ALA A 119 -14.63 -6.75 10.11
C ALA A 119 -15.60 -5.91 9.24
N TRP A 120 -16.42 -5.05 9.83
CA TRP A 120 -17.51 -4.36 9.12
C TRP A 120 -17.04 -3.27 8.17
N ASP A 121 -15.90 -2.61 8.45
CA ASP A 121 -15.37 -1.53 7.60
C ASP A 121 -14.90 -2.02 6.23
N ALA A 122 -14.22 -3.16 6.22
CA ALA A 122 -13.80 -3.83 4.99
C ALA A 122 -15.01 -4.30 4.17
N ARG A 123 -16.07 -4.76 4.84
CA ARG A 123 -17.31 -5.19 4.19
C ARG A 123 -18.08 -4.02 3.60
N LEU A 124 -18.12 -2.87 4.30
CA LEU A 124 -18.76 -1.66 3.80
C LEU A 124 -18.02 -1.12 2.57
N VAL A 125 -16.69 -0.97 2.64
CA VAL A 125 -15.89 -0.53 1.49
C VAL A 125 -16.05 -1.49 0.31
N ALA A 126 -16.00 -2.81 0.55
CA ALA A 126 -16.24 -3.79 -0.50
C ALA A 126 -17.66 -3.65 -1.08
N ALA A 127 -18.69 -3.54 -0.24
CA ALA A 127 -20.08 -3.42 -0.68
C ALA A 127 -20.33 -2.15 -1.51
N VAL A 128 -19.82 -1.00 -1.06
CA VAL A 128 -19.98 0.27 -1.78
C VAL A 128 -19.24 0.23 -3.12
N LEU A 129 -18.03 -0.33 -3.16
CA LEU A 129 -17.25 -0.43 -4.41
C LEU A 129 -17.83 -1.48 -5.36
N THR A 130 -18.40 -2.57 -4.85
CA THR A 130 -19.15 -3.53 -5.67
C THR A 130 -20.42 -2.90 -6.22
N ALA A 131 -21.19 -2.17 -5.40
CA ALA A 131 -22.38 -1.45 -5.85
C ALA A 131 -22.03 -0.39 -6.91
N ALA A 132 -20.90 0.31 -6.75
CA ALA A 132 -20.40 1.25 -7.74
C ALA A 132 -19.96 0.57 -9.04
N ALA A 133 -19.25 -0.57 -8.97
CA ALA A 133 -18.85 -1.33 -10.15
C ALA A 133 -20.07 -1.89 -10.93
N VAL A 134 -21.07 -2.43 -10.22
CA VAL A 134 -22.32 -2.91 -10.81
C VAL A 134 -23.14 -1.75 -11.38
N GLY A 135 -23.26 -0.66 -10.62
CA GLY A 135 -23.92 0.56 -11.08
C GLY A 135 -23.29 1.08 -12.36
N ASN A 136 -21.96 1.21 -12.40
CA ASN A 136 -21.24 1.66 -13.59
C ASN A 136 -21.46 0.71 -14.78
N LEU A 137 -21.41 -0.61 -14.56
CA LEU A 137 -21.65 -1.59 -15.62
C LEU A 137 -23.07 -1.47 -16.21
N LEU A 138 -24.08 -1.23 -15.36
CA LEU A 138 -25.48 -1.11 -15.78
C LEU A 138 -25.79 0.25 -16.44
N LEU A 139 -25.06 1.29 -16.05
CA LEU A 139 -25.29 2.68 -16.50
C LEU A 139 -24.44 3.07 -17.71
N THR A 140 -23.39 2.32 -18.04
CA THR A 140 -22.54 2.59 -19.22
C THR A 140 -23.33 2.30 -20.49
N SER A 141 -23.69 3.35 -21.26
CA SER A 141 -24.25 3.18 -22.59
C SER A 141 -23.14 2.79 -23.57
N ALA A 142 -23.31 1.64 -24.20
CA ALA A 142 -22.52 1.14 -25.31
C ALA A 142 -22.62 2.08 -26.54
N THR A 143 -21.85 3.17 -26.60
CA THR A 143 -21.68 3.97 -27.81
C THR A 143 -20.40 3.56 -28.54
N GLU A 144 -20.43 3.64 -29.88
CA GLU A 144 -19.41 3.10 -30.79
C GLU A 144 -17.96 3.37 -30.33
N PRO A 145 -17.09 2.33 -30.29
CA PRO A 145 -15.82 2.42 -29.59
C PRO A 145 -14.75 3.28 -30.27
N PHE A 146 -14.91 3.66 -31.55
CA PHE A 146 -13.80 4.23 -32.34
C PHE A 146 -14.17 5.39 -33.29
N THR A 147 -15.34 6.02 -33.14
CA THR A 147 -15.70 7.25 -33.87
C THR A 147 -15.78 8.42 -32.89
N GLY A 148 -14.72 9.25 -32.82
CA GLY A 148 -14.69 10.42 -31.91
C GLY A 148 -14.40 10.09 -30.45
N VAL A 149 -13.45 9.17 -30.22
CA VAL A 149 -12.82 8.74 -28.95
C VAL A 149 -13.55 9.19 -27.67
N PRO A 150 -14.51 8.40 -27.15
CA PRO A 150 -15.01 8.61 -25.80
C PRO A 150 -13.90 8.32 -24.79
N THR A 151 -13.51 9.37 -24.07
CA THR A 151 -12.61 9.39 -22.92
C THR A 151 -13.07 8.46 -21.80
N ILE A 152 -12.19 7.62 -21.27
CA ILE A 152 -12.45 6.82 -20.06
C ILE A 152 -11.20 6.89 -19.18
N ALA A 153 -11.19 7.36 -17.93
CA ALA A 153 -12.15 7.99 -17.02
C ALA A 153 -11.36 9.01 -16.16
N PRO A 154 -11.92 10.13 -15.67
CA PRO A 154 -13.33 10.47 -15.54
C PRO A 154 -13.79 11.54 -16.54
N GLU A 155 -14.18 11.17 -17.76
CA GLU A 155 -14.96 12.06 -18.65
C GLU A 155 -16.23 11.40 -19.20
N ALA A 156 -16.28 10.06 -19.31
CA ALA A 156 -17.51 9.28 -19.59
C ALA A 156 -18.64 9.39 -18.54
N TRP A 157 -18.32 9.79 -17.29
CA TRP A 157 -19.28 10.05 -16.19
C TRP A 157 -20.37 11.08 -16.51
N ARG A 158 -20.13 12.03 -17.43
CA ARG A 158 -21.03 13.18 -17.60
C ARG A 158 -22.33 12.92 -18.37
N THR A 159 -22.41 11.88 -19.19
CA THR A 159 -23.46 11.80 -20.22
C THR A 159 -24.50 10.69 -20.04
N ALA A 160 -24.31 9.70 -19.16
CA ALA A 160 -25.27 8.62 -18.94
C ALA A 160 -25.83 8.65 -17.50
N LEU A 161 -27.11 9.04 -17.35
CA LEU A 161 -27.80 9.12 -16.05
C LEU A 161 -27.03 9.91 -14.98
N ALA A 162 -26.52 11.08 -15.38
CA ALA A 162 -25.62 11.96 -14.62
C ALA A 162 -25.84 11.97 -13.09
N PRO A 163 -27.04 12.23 -12.53
CA PRO A 163 -27.16 12.32 -11.08
C PRO A 163 -26.98 10.98 -10.34
N LEU A 164 -27.43 9.84 -10.90
CA LEU A 164 -27.33 8.53 -10.23
C LEU A 164 -25.91 7.95 -10.35
N GLY A 165 -25.30 8.07 -11.53
CA GLY A 165 -23.89 7.71 -11.75
C GLY A 165 -22.94 8.57 -10.91
N ASP A 166 -23.16 9.89 -10.86
CA ASP A 166 -22.36 10.81 -10.05
C ASP A 166 -22.51 10.53 -8.55
N LEU A 167 -23.73 10.25 -8.06
CA LEU A 167 -23.95 9.93 -6.65
C LEU A 167 -23.24 8.63 -6.24
N LEU A 168 -23.37 7.56 -7.03
CA LEU A 168 -22.70 6.28 -6.74
C LEU A 168 -21.18 6.40 -6.80
N THR A 169 -20.66 7.14 -7.79
CA THR A 169 -19.22 7.37 -7.95
C THR A 169 -18.66 8.26 -6.84
N THR A 170 -19.38 9.30 -6.47
CA THR A 170 -19.02 10.18 -5.35
C THR A 170 -19.04 9.40 -4.05
N ALA A 171 -20.08 8.57 -3.82
CA ALA A 171 -20.15 7.70 -2.65
C ALA A 171 -19.00 6.69 -2.62
N ALA A 172 -18.62 6.12 -3.76
CA ALA A 172 -17.45 5.24 -3.89
C ALA A 172 -16.14 5.96 -3.57
N ALA A 173 -15.92 7.14 -4.13
CA ALA A 173 -14.75 7.97 -3.87
C ALA A 173 -14.64 8.35 -2.38
N LEU A 174 -15.76 8.72 -1.75
CA LEU A 174 -15.82 9.00 -0.32
C LEU A 174 -15.60 7.74 0.53
N ALA A 175 -16.11 6.59 0.11
CA ALA A 175 -15.90 5.32 0.81
C ALA A 175 -14.42 4.91 0.83
N LEU A 176 -13.65 5.23 -0.22
CA LEU A 176 -12.20 5.03 -0.24
C LEU A 176 -11.46 5.83 0.85
N LEU A 177 -12.04 6.89 1.40
CA LEU A 177 -11.43 7.67 2.49
C LEU A 177 -11.67 7.05 3.88
N LEU A 178 -12.68 6.18 4.03
CA LEU A 178 -13.07 5.64 5.34
C LEU A 178 -11.95 4.82 5.98
N LEU A 179 -11.36 3.90 5.22
CA LEU A 179 -10.34 2.98 5.72
C LEU A 179 -9.01 3.68 6.10
N PRO A 180 -8.41 4.54 5.27
CA PRO A 180 -7.18 5.24 5.65
C PRO A 180 -7.38 6.19 6.84
N VAL A 181 -8.50 6.90 6.92
CA VAL A 181 -8.79 7.80 8.06
C VAL A 181 -8.93 7.01 9.36
N ARG A 182 -9.65 5.89 9.33
CA ARG A 182 -9.85 5.06 10.53
C ARG A 182 -8.57 4.38 10.99
N LEU A 183 -7.81 3.81 10.07
CA LEU A 183 -6.52 3.19 10.40
C LEU A 183 -5.53 4.24 10.93
N GLY A 184 -5.52 5.45 10.36
CA GLY A 184 -4.72 6.56 10.85
C GLY A 184 -5.11 6.99 12.27
N ARG A 185 -6.41 7.11 12.56
CA ARG A 185 -6.90 7.39 13.92
C ARG A 185 -6.57 6.27 14.89
N ALA A 186 -6.78 5.02 14.50
CA ALA A 186 -6.44 3.86 15.30
C ALA A 186 -4.93 3.82 15.60
N ALA A 187 -4.08 4.17 14.63
CA ALA A 187 -2.64 4.28 14.83
C ALA A 187 -2.32 5.36 15.89
N ALA A 188 -2.92 6.55 15.75
CA ALA A 188 -2.71 7.66 16.68
C ALA A 188 -3.09 7.33 18.13
N THR A 189 -4.12 6.50 18.33
CA THR A 189 -4.60 6.09 19.68
C THR A 189 -3.96 4.80 20.21
N SER A 190 -3.30 4.02 19.36
CA SER A 190 -2.68 2.75 19.75
C SER A 190 -1.33 2.97 20.44
N ALA A 191 -0.91 2.06 21.31
CA ALA A 191 0.42 2.06 21.92
C ALA A 191 1.25 0.85 21.48
N GLY A 192 2.58 0.95 21.61
CA GLY A 192 3.50 -0.15 21.32
C GLY A 192 3.55 -0.56 19.84
N PRO A 193 3.94 -1.81 19.54
CA PRO A 193 4.27 -2.25 18.18
C PRO A 193 3.09 -2.18 17.19
N ALA A 194 1.85 -2.28 17.67
CA ALA A 194 0.65 -2.18 16.83
C ALA A 194 0.52 -0.81 16.14
N ARG A 195 1.06 0.26 16.73
CA ARG A 195 1.01 1.63 16.18
C ARG A 195 1.69 1.73 14.82
N ALA A 196 2.88 1.17 14.68
CA ALA A 196 3.65 1.20 13.44
C ALA A 196 2.92 0.45 12.31
N GLY A 197 2.41 -0.75 12.61
CA GLY A 197 1.65 -1.55 11.66
C GLY A 197 0.38 -0.84 11.16
N LEU A 198 -0.39 -0.22 12.06
CA LEU A 198 -1.58 0.57 11.71
C LEU A 198 -1.22 1.79 10.86
N GLY A 199 -0.12 2.47 11.15
CA GLY A 199 0.38 3.60 10.36
C GLY A 199 0.76 3.21 8.93
N ILE A 200 1.47 2.08 8.75
CA ILE A 200 1.82 1.54 7.43
C ILE A 200 0.56 1.12 6.66
N ALA A 201 -0.42 0.49 7.34
CA ALA A 201 -1.67 0.10 6.71
C ALA A 201 -2.53 1.31 6.32
N ALA A 202 -2.55 2.37 7.12
CA ALA A 202 -3.21 3.64 6.77
C ALA A 202 -2.59 4.25 5.51
N ALA A 203 -1.26 4.28 5.40
CA ALA A 203 -0.56 4.74 4.21
C ALA A 203 -0.86 3.87 2.98
N GLY A 204 -0.84 2.53 3.14
CA GLY A 204 -1.16 1.60 2.06
C GLY A 204 -2.61 1.67 1.58
N THR A 205 -3.56 1.95 2.47
CA THR A 205 -4.98 2.15 2.10
C THR A 205 -5.23 3.52 1.46
N ALA A 206 -4.38 4.51 1.72
CA ALA A 206 -4.48 5.83 1.09
C ALA A 206 -4.08 5.83 -0.39
N THR A 207 -3.43 4.78 -0.91
CA THR A 207 -3.03 4.74 -2.33
C THR A 207 -4.24 4.80 -3.27
N ALA A 208 -5.33 4.11 -2.95
CA ALA A 208 -6.53 4.09 -3.79
C ALA A 208 -7.18 5.49 -3.97
N PRO A 209 -7.50 6.26 -2.91
CA PRO A 209 -8.02 7.62 -3.09
C PRO A 209 -7.00 8.56 -3.74
N LEU A 210 -5.69 8.36 -3.56
CA LEU A 210 -4.66 9.13 -4.27
C LEU A 210 -4.65 8.85 -5.77
N VAL A 211 -4.84 7.59 -6.18
CA VAL A 211 -5.01 7.23 -7.60
C VAL A 211 -6.25 7.93 -8.17
N VAL A 212 -7.40 7.86 -7.48
CA VAL A 212 -8.63 8.54 -7.93
C VAL A 212 -8.43 10.06 -8.04
N LEU A 213 -7.81 10.68 -7.04
CA LEU A 213 -7.49 12.11 -7.07
C LEU A 213 -6.60 12.46 -8.26
N PHE A 214 -5.54 11.68 -8.51
CA PHE A 214 -4.67 11.87 -9.67
C PHE A 214 -5.44 11.82 -10.99
N CYS A 215 -6.40 10.89 -11.13
CA CYS A 215 -7.22 10.76 -12.34
C CYS A 215 -8.17 11.95 -12.52
N LEU A 216 -8.83 12.38 -11.44
CA LEU A 216 -9.67 13.58 -11.46
C LEU A 216 -8.88 14.83 -11.84
N LEU A 217 -7.62 14.92 -11.43
CA LEU A 217 -6.75 16.03 -11.79
C LEU A 217 -6.30 15.99 -13.25
N LEU A 218 -6.00 14.81 -13.78
CA LEU A 218 -5.74 14.67 -15.21
C LEU A 218 -6.93 15.15 -16.05
N ALA A 219 -8.15 14.87 -15.60
CA ALA A 219 -9.38 15.35 -16.24
C ALA A 219 -9.60 16.87 -16.11
N VAL A 220 -9.44 17.43 -14.90
CA VAL A 220 -9.69 18.86 -14.65
C VAL A 220 -8.61 19.76 -15.26
N ALA A 221 -7.37 19.30 -15.34
CA ALA A 221 -6.23 20.12 -15.75
C ALA A 221 -6.28 20.60 -17.21
N ARG A 222 -7.23 20.12 -18.03
CA ARG A 222 -7.09 20.23 -19.47
C ARG A 222 -8.42 20.60 -20.13
N ASP A 223 -8.33 21.50 -21.12
CA ASP A 223 -9.42 21.71 -22.07
C ASP A 223 -9.88 20.34 -22.58
N PRO A 224 -11.19 20.04 -22.54
CA PRO A 224 -11.70 18.74 -22.97
C PRO A 224 -11.34 18.52 -24.45
N GLY A 225 -10.30 17.71 -24.70
CA GLY A 225 -9.79 17.37 -26.04
C GLY A 225 -8.31 17.66 -26.34
N ALA A 226 -7.54 18.31 -25.44
CA ALA A 226 -6.15 18.74 -25.75
C ALA A 226 -5.03 17.73 -25.43
N VAL A 227 -5.33 16.58 -24.81
CA VAL A 227 -4.37 15.45 -24.73
C VAL A 227 -4.69 14.50 -25.85
N GLU A 228 -3.66 13.96 -26.50
CA GLU A 228 -3.82 12.67 -27.15
C GLU A 228 -4.44 11.69 -26.14
N PRO A 229 -5.65 11.15 -26.42
CA PRO A 229 -6.37 10.27 -25.50
C PRO A 229 -5.53 9.08 -24.99
N GLU A 230 -4.47 8.73 -25.70
CA GLU A 230 -3.50 7.70 -25.33
C GLU A 230 -2.71 8.04 -24.05
N LEU A 231 -2.18 9.26 -23.91
CA LEU A 231 -1.25 9.62 -22.83
C LEU A 231 -1.92 9.69 -21.44
N GLY A 232 -3.13 10.26 -21.37
CA GLY A 232 -3.87 10.38 -20.09
C GLY A 232 -4.24 9.02 -19.51
N SER A 233 -4.64 8.11 -20.39
CA SER A 233 -5.05 6.77 -19.99
C SER A 233 -3.86 5.87 -19.64
N VAL A 234 -2.69 6.02 -20.28
CA VAL A 234 -1.46 5.34 -19.83
C VAL A 234 -1.07 5.75 -18.41
N ALA A 235 -1.16 7.05 -18.10
CA ALA A 235 -0.87 7.55 -16.75
C ALA A 235 -1.82 6.94 -15.71
N PHE A 236 -3.10 6.74 -16.04
CA PHE A 236 -4.05 6.02 -15.20
C PHE A 236 -3.64 4.57 -14.94
N LEU A 237 -3.31 3.80 -15.99
CA LEU A 237 -2.91 2.39 -15.86
C LEU A 237 -1.66 2.25 -14.98
N VAL A 238 -0.68 3.14 -15.16
CA VAL A 238 0.54 3.19 -14.34
C VAL A 238 0.22 3.56 -12.89
N ALA A 239 -0.66 4.53 -12.66
CA ALA A 239 -1.08 4.91 -11.31
C ALA A 239 -1.82 3.77 -10.59
N LEU A 240 -2.74 3.08 -11.29
CA LEU A 240 -3.47 1.93 -10.76
C LEU A 240 -2.52 0.79 -10.38
N ALA A 241 -1.57 0.46 -11.27
CA ALA A 241 -0.55 -0.54 -11.01
C ALA A 241 0.36 -0.18 -9.83
N GLY A 242 0.87 1.06 -9.81
CA GLY A 242 1.74 1.57 -8.75
C GLY A 242 1.02 1.63 -7.39
N GLY A 243 -0.23 2.07 -7.37
CA GLY A 243 -1.07 2.11 -6.17
C GLY A 243 -1.33 0.72 -5.60
N ALA A 244 -1.61 -0.27 -6.46
CA ALA A 244 -1.78 -1.66 -6.07
C ALA A 244 -0.48 -2.29 -5.53
N ALA A 245 0.65 -2.08 -6.22
CA ALA A 245 1.96 -2.56 -5.78
C ALA A 245 2.37 -1.93 -4.43
N CYS A 246 2.15 -0.63 -4.26
CA CYS A 246 2.42 0.08 -3.02
C CYS A 246 1.55 -0.44 -1.86
N ALA A 247 0.25 -0.63 -2.08
CA ALA A 247 -0.65 -1.20 -1.07
C ALA A 247 -0.24 -2.62 -0.66
N ALA A 248 0.14 -3.46 -1.63
CA ALA A 248 0.64 -4.81 -1.38
C ALA A 248 1.98 -4.81 -0.61
N GLY A 249 2.89 -3.89 -0.95
CA GLY A 249 4.14 -3.67 -0.23
C GLY A 249 3.91 -3.22 1.21
N CYS A 250 3.02 -2.25 1.43
CA CYS A 250 2.60 -1.81 2.76
C CYS A 250 2.00 -2.96 3.58
N ALA A 251 1.19 -3.82 2.97
CA ALA A 251 0.66 -5.00 3.66
C ALA A 251 1.79 -5.93 4.15
N VAL A 252 2.81 -6.17 3.33
CA VAL A 252 3.96 -7.01 3.72
C VAL A 252 4.78 -6.35 4.84
N LEU A 253 5.01 -5.04 4.76
CA LEU A 253 5.75 -4.28 5.77
C LEU A 253 4.98 -4.25 7.11
N ALA A 254 3.67 -4.02 7.07
CA ALA A 254 2.80 -4.04 8.24
C ALA A 254 2.74 -5.44 8.87
N ALA A 255 2.68 -6.50 8.07
CA ALA A 255 2.64 -7.88 8.58
C ALA A 255 3.96 -8.34 9.23
N ARG A 256 5.06 -7.63 8.95
CA ARG A 256 6.41 -7.88 9.49
C ARG A 256 6.79 -6.93 10.63
N ASP A 257 5.87 -6.07 11.06
CA ASP A 257 6.11 -5.03 12.07
C ASP A 257 7.36 -4.20 11.75
N ALA A 258 7.53 -3.84 10.47
CA ALA A 258 8.72 -3.14 9.97
C ALA A 258 8.72 -1.65 10.37
N ALA A 259 8.98 -1.37 11.65
CA ALA A 259 9.00 -0.01 12.21
C ALA A 259 9.98 0.92 11.47
N ASP A 260 11.11 0.40 11.02
CA ASP A 260 12.12 1.15 10.26
C ASP A 260 11.60 1.65 8.90
N ALA A 261 10.56 1.03 8.36
CA ALA A 261 9.94 1.43 7.10
C ALA A 261 8.90 2.56 7.28
N VAL A 262 8.43 2.81 8.51
CA VAL A 262 7.40 3.82 8.80
C VAL A 262 7.77 5.21 8.28
N PRO A 263 9.00 5.74 8.50
CA PRO A 263 9.37 7.06 7.99
C PRO A 263 9.31 7.17 6.48
N ALA A 264 9.82 6.17 5.76
CA ALA A 264 9.81 6.16 4.32
C ALA A 264 8.37 6.09 3.77
N VAL A 265 7.56 5.17 4.27
CA VAL A 265 6.17 4.96 3.81
C VAL A 265 5.31 6.19 4.11
N VAL A 266 5.32 6.68 5.35
CA VAL A 266 4.46 7.81 5.74
C VAL A 266 4.87 9.10 5.03
N ARG A 267 6.17 9.37 4.92
CA ARG A 267 6.68 10.56 4.22
C ARG A 267 6.36 10.51 2.73
N THR A 268 6.56 9.37 2.07
CA THR A 268 6.23 9.24 0.65
C THR A 268 4.74 9.43 0.41
N THR A 269 3.86 8.80 1.20
CA THR A 269 2.40 8.98 1.05
C THR A 269 1.96 10.43 1.28
N THR A 270 2.48 11.10 2.31
CA THR A 270 2.14 12.51 2.60
C THR A 270 2.65 13.47 1.53
N VAL A 271 3.87 13.26 1.03
CA VAL A 271 4.42 14.05 -0.09
C VAL A 271 3.62 13.81 -1.37
N THR A 272 3.27 12.57 -1.70
CA THR A 272 2.42 12.27 -2.87
C THR A 272 1.08 12.98 -2.77
N ALA A 273 0.41 12.93 -1.62
CA ALA A 273 -0.84 13.65 -1.38
C ALA A 273 -0.67 15.16 -1.60
N ALA A 274 0.41 15.74 -1.06
CA ALA A 274 0.68 17.16 -1.22
C ALA A 274 0.97 17.56 -2.66
N VAL A 275 1.76 16.76 -3.40
CA VAL A 275 2.00 17.00 -4.83
C VAL A 275 0.69 17.00 -5.61
N LEU A 276 -0.21 16.04 -5.36
CA LEU A 276 -1.53 16.02 -6.00
C LEU A 276 -2.36 17.25 -5.62
N LEU A 277 -2.35 17.69 -4.36
CA LEU A 277 -3.04 18.91 -3.95
C LEU A 277 -2.43 20.18 -4.57
N VAL A 278 -1.12 20.22 -4.77
CA VAL A 278 -0.43 21.32 -5.47
C VAL A 278 -0.82 21.34 -6.94
N LEU A 279 -0.88 20.18 -7.58
CA LEU A 279 -1.39 20.06 -8.96
C LEU A 279 -2.84 20.54 -9.03
N ALA A 280 -3.70 20.12 -8.08
CA ALA A 280 -5.08 20.59 -7.97
C ALA A 280 -5.20 22.10 -7.77
N GLY A 281 -4.40 22.67 -6.88
CA GLY A 281 -4.39 24.11 -6.66
C GLY A 281 -3.88 24.86 -7.89
N GLY A 282 -2.87 24.31 -8.59
CA GLY A 282 -2.33 24.89 -9.80
C GLY A 282 -3.32 24.89 -10.97
N THR A 283 -4.09 23.80 -11.15
CA THR A 283 -5.15 23.75 -12.16
C THR A 283 -6.25 24.75 -11.87
N LEU A 284 -6.63 24.90 -10.59
CA LEU A 284 -7.61 25.92 -10.18
C LEU A 284 -7.07 27.34 -10.42
N LEU A 285 -5.81 27.64 -10.06
CA LEU A 285 -5.19 28.94 -10.29
C LEU A 285 -5.05 29.28 -11.78
N ALA A 286 -4.86 28.27 -12.63
CA ALA A 286 -4.81 28.42 -14.07
C ALA A 286 -6.20 28.43 -14.72
N ALA A 287 -7.28 28.26 -13.95
CA ALA A 287 -8.63 28.18 -14.50
C ALA A 287 -9.03 29.51 -15.17
N PRO A 288 -9.67 29.45 -16.35
CA PRO A 288 -10.07 30.64 -17.11
C PRO A 288 -11.06 31.53 -16.34
N THR A 289 -11.75 30.99 -15.33
CA THR A 289 -12.66 31.72 -14.45
C THR A 289 -11.94 32.71 -13.52
N LEU A 290 -10.68 32.46 -13.14
CA LEU A 290 -9.93 33.33 -12.23
C LEU A 290 -9.18 34.46 -12.93
N GLN A 291 -8.93 34.34 -14.25
CA GLN A 291 -8.26 35.36 -15.09
C GLN A 291 -6.98 35.97 -14.47
N LEU A 292 -6.20 35.17 -13.75
CA LEU A 292 -4.97 35.63 -13.13
C LEU A 292 -3.89 35.89 -14.20
N PRO A 293 -3.09 36.97 -14.09
CA PRO A 293 -1.95 37.17 -14.97
C PRO A 293 -0.93 36.04 -14.79
N PRO A 294 -0.23 35.60 -15.85
CA PRO A 294 0.65 34.41 -15.81
C PRO A 294 1.68 34.43 -14.68
N ALA A 295 2.23 35.61 -14.38
CA ALA A 295 3.18 35.79 -13.28
C ALA A 295 2.57 35.44 -11.91
N LEU A 296 1.32 35.82 -11.64
CA LEU A 296 0.66 35.50 -10.37
C LEU A 296 0.27 34.02 -10.29
N THR A 297 -0.12 33.39 -11.40
CA THR A 297 -0.37 31.94 -11.45
C THR A 297 0.91 31.16 -11.14
N VAL A 298 2.03 31.51 -11.76
CA VAL A 298 3.33 30.87 -11.51
C VAL A 298 3.76 31.05 -10.06
N VAL A 299 3.70 32.28 -9.54
CA VAL A 299 4.03 32.56 -8.13
C VAL A 299 3.13 31.77 -7.18
N GLY A 300 1.81 31.72 -7.45
CA GLY A 300 0.86 30.95 -6.66
C GLY A 300 1.16 29.44 -6.66
N VAL A 301 1.47 28.85 -7.81
CA VAL A 301 1.87 27.44 -7.93
C VAL A 301 3.18 27.18 -7.19
N VAL A 302 4.18 28.06 -7.31
CA VAL A 302 5.45 27.92 -6.60
C VAL A 302 5.25 28.00 -5.08
N VAL A 303 4.43 28.94 -4.60
CA VAL A 303 4.08 29.06 -3.18
C VAL A 303 3.36 27.80 -2.70
N LEU A 304 2.37 27.30 -3.44
CA LEU A 304 1.69 26.04 -3.14
C LEU A 304 2.67 24.86 -3.11
N ALA A 305 3.58 24.77 -4.07
CA ALA A 305 4.56 23.70 -4.15
C ALA A 305 5.51 23.72 -2.95
N VAL A 306 6.10 24.88 -2.64
CA VAL A 306 7.04 25.03 -1.53
C VAL A 306 6.35 24.79 -0.18
N ALA A 307 5.19 25.43 0.05
CA ALA A 307 4.47 25.30 1.31
C ALA A 307 3.83 23.92 1.47
N GLY A 308 3.18 23.40 0.41
CA GLY A 308 2.49 22.13 0.40
C GLY A 308 3.44 20.95 0.50
N VAL A 309 4.41 20.84 -0.42
CA VAL A 309 5.37 19.73 -0.44
C VAL A 309 6.36 19.82 0.72
N GLY A 310 6.91 21.02 0.99
CA GLY A 310 7.81 21.24 2.11
C GLY A 310 7.11 21.00 3.46
N GLY A 311 5.89 21.50 3.62
CA GLY A 311 5.05 21.27 4.79
C GLY A 311 4.72 19.79 4.98
N ALA A 312 4.35 19.08 3.91
CA ALA A 312 4.07 17.65 3.97
C ALA A 312 5.31 16.81 4.26
N TRP A 313 6.48 17.20 3.78
CA TRP A 313 7.74 16.52 4.11
C TRP A 313 8.05 16.62 5.62
N LEU A 314 7.90 17.82 6.19
CA LEU A 314 8.09 18.07 7.62
C LEU A 314 7.02 17.39 8.47
N ALA A 315 5.74 17.57 8.12
CA ALA A 315 4.60 16.97 8.81
C ALA A 315 4.62 15.45 8.72
N GLY A 316 4.97 14.89 7.57
CA GLY A 316 5.15 13.46 7.35
C GLY A 316 6.30 12.89 8.20
N GLY A 317 7.40 13.64 8.37
CA GLY A 317 8.46 13.28 9.31
C GLY A 317 8.00 13.24 10.76
N ARG A 318 7.23 14.25 11.20
CA ARG A 318 6.65 14.29 12.55
C ARG A 318 5.65 13.17 12.78
N LEU A 319 4.75 12.94 11.81
CA LEU A 319 3.77 11.86 11.86
C LEU A 319 4.46 10.50 11.92
N ALA A 320 5.49 10.27 11.09
CA ALA A 320 6.29 9.06 11.14
C ALA A 320 6.94 8.86 12.51
N SER A 321 7.56 9.90 13.08
CA SER A 321 8.18 9.82 14.40
C SER A 321 7.18 9.50 15.51
N ALA A 322 5.95 9.98 15.41
CA ALA A 322 4.88 9.66 16.37
C ALA A 322 4.39 8.20 16.23
N LEU A 323 4.48 7.64 15.03
CA LEU A 323 4.05 6.28 14.69
C LEU A 323 5.09 5.21 15.01
N VAL A 324 6.39 5.56 14.99
CA VAL A 324 7.46 4.69 15.48
C VAL A 324 7.39 4.66 17.01
N PRO A 325 7.23 3.49 17.65
CA PRO A 325 7.33 3.40 19.10
C PRO A 325 8.67 3.97 19.55
N ALA A 326 8.68 4.80 20.59
CA ALA A 326 9.94 5.12 21.25
C ALA A 326 10.60 3.80 21.62
N ALA A 327 11.81 3.56 21.11
CA ALA A 327 12.61 2.43 21.58
C ALA A 327 12.61 2.54 23.10
N ALA A 328 12.12 1.51 23.79
CA ALA A 328 12.32 1.46 25.24
C ALA A 328 13.81 1.73 25.44
N PRO A 329 14.19 2.73 26.27
CA PRO A 329 15.61 3.00 26.48
C PRO A 329 16.23 1.67 26.83
N ALA A 330 17.17 1.21 25.99
CA ALA A 330 17.88 -0.03 26.24
C ALA A 330 18.41 0.12 27.66
N ALA A 331 17.87 -0.67 28.60
CA ALA A 331 18.31 -0.58 29.97
C ALA A 331 19.83 -0.71 29.90
N PRO A 332 20.60 0.26 30.46
CA PRO A 332 22.05 0.19 30.42
C PRO A 332 22.44 -1.21 30.86
N THR A 333 23.29 -1.87 30.07
CA THR A 333 23.70 -3.25 30.32
C THR A 333 24.31 -3.27 31.71
N ARG A 334 23.58 -3.87 32.68
CA ARG A 334 23.91 -3.77 34.10
C ARG A 334 25.29 -4.35 34.42
N VAL A 335 25.70 -5.32 33.60
CA VAL A 335 27.02 -5.94 33.65
C VAL A 335 27.82 -5.45 32.42
N PRO A 336 28.94 -4.75 32.62
CA PRO A 336 29.81 -4.29 31.54
C PRO A 336 30.26 -5.46 30.63
N GLY A 337 30.34 -5.21 29.32
CA GLY A 337 30.78 -6.21 28.34
C GLY A 337 29.70 -7.15 27.80
N LEU A 338 28.48 -7.12 28.37
CA LEU A 338 27.32 -7.80 27.79
C LEU A 338 26.57 -6.89 26.80
N THR A 339 25.96 -7.48 25.78
CA THR A 339 25.01 -6.82 24.89
C THR A 339 23.64 -6.67 25.56
N ALA A 340 22.78 -5.79 25.04
CA ALA A 340 21.43 -5.60 25.57
C ALA A 340 20.65 -6.92 25.70
N ARG A 341 20.72 -7.78 24.67
CA ARG A 341 19.99 -9.05 24.66
C ARG A 341 20.56 -10.08 25.63
N GLU A 342 21.88 -10.10 25.79
CA GLU A 342 22.55 -10.95 26.79
C GLU A 342 22.20 -10.52 28.21
N SER A 343 22.12 -9.21 28.45
CA SER A 343 21.70 -8.63 29.73
C SER A 343 20.24 -8.96 30.06
N GLU A 344 19.32 -8.94 29.08
CA GLU A 344 17.93 -9.36 29.27
C GLU A 344 17.82 -10.85 29.62
N VAL A 345 18.52 -11.71 28.87
CA VAL A 345 18.53 -13.16 29.12
C VAL A 345 19.12 -13.46 30.51
N LEU A 346 20.21 -12.79 30.90
CA LEU A 346 20.81 -12.94 32.22
C LEU A 346 19.91 -12.42 33.35
N GLY A 347 19.18 -11.32 33.13
CA GLY A 347 18.23 -10.80 34.10
C GLY A 347 17.06 -11.75 34.37
N LEU A 348 16.50 -12.37 33.33
CA LEU A 348 15.44 -13.37 33.48
C LEU A 348 15.96 -14.66 34.12
N LEU A 349 17.19 -15.07 33.80
CA LEU A 349 17.87 -16.17 34.50
C LEU A 349 18.00 -15.87 36.00
N ALA A 350 18.41 -14.65 36.35
CA ALA A 350 18.55 -14.23 37.74
C ALA A 350 17.22 -14.15 38.50
N ALA A 351 16.12 -13.88 37.79
CA ALA A 351 14.76 -13.97 38.32
C ALA A 351 14.25 -15.42 38.48
N GLY A 352 15.06 -16.43 38.14
CA GLY A 352 14.73 -17.85 38.30
C GLY A 352 13.98 -18.46 37.12
N ALA A 353 13.89 -17.79 35.98
CA ALA A 353 13.20 -18.32 34.81
C ALA A 353 13.96 -19.51 34.17
N SER A 354 13.21 -20.53 33.75
CA SER A 354 13.73 -21.63 32.93
C SER A 354 14.01 -21.17 31.50
N ASN A 355 14.78 -21.94 30.71
CA ASN A 355 15.01 -21.62 29.29
C ASN A 355 13.70 -21.49 28.50
N ALA A 356 12.73 -22.38 28.75
CA ALA A 356 11.38 -22.31 28.18
C ALA A 356 10.63 -21.03 28.60
N GLY A 357 10.73 -20.63 29.87
CA GLY A 357 10.14 -19.39 30.37
C GLY A 357 10.76 -18.13 29.76
N ILE A 358 12.09 -18.11 29.64
CA ILE A 358 12.84 -17.04 28.96
C ILE A 358 12.46 -16.97 27.48
N ALA A 359 12.41 -18.12 26.81
CA ALA A 359 12.02 -18.23 25.40
C ALA A 359 10.62 -17.68 25.14
N ALA A 360 9.66 -18.02 26.01
CA ALA A 360 8.29 -17.53 25.94
C ALA A 360 8.20 -16.00 26.15
N GLN A 361 8.88 -15.46 27.16
CA GLN A 361 8.85 -14.02 27.46
C GLN A 361 9.56 -13.18 26.39
N LEU A 362 10.64 -13.71 25.82
CA LEU A 362 11.45 -13.01 24.83
C LEU A 362 11.06 -13.31 23.38
N VAL A 363 10.07 -14.19 23.16
CA VAL A 363 9.55 -14.63 21.85
C VAL A 363 10.67 -15.15 20.93
N ILE A 364 11.50 -16.05 21.47
CA ILE A 364 12.61 -16.72 20.76
C ILE A 364 12.60 -18.22 21.04
N SER A 365 13.40 -19.01 20.32
CA SER A 365 13.52 -20.45 20.60
C SER A 365 14.40 -20.72 21.83
N GLU A 366 14.17 -21.82 22.54
CA GLU A 366 15.05 -22.26 23.64
C GLU A 366 16.50 -22.47 23.19
N ARG A 367 16.70 -22.92 21.94
CA ARG A 367 18.03 -23.00 21.32
C ARG A 367 18.71 -21.64 21.22
N THR A 368 17.95 -20.58 20.92
CA THR A 368 18.45 -19.21 20.88
C THR A 368 18.82 -18.73 22.29
N VAL A 369 18.02 -19.07 23.31
CA VAL A 369 18.34 -18.79 24.72
C VAL A 369 19.66 -19.46 25.12
N ASP A 370 19.85 -20.73 24.79
CA ASP A 370 21.10 -21.45 25.07
C ASP A 370 22.31 -20.81 24.38
N ALA A 371 22.16 -20.32 23.15
CA ALA A 371 23.23 -19.62 22.45
C ALA A 371 23.61 -18.32 23.17
N HIS A 372 22.62 -17.54 23.60
CA HIS A 372 22.86 -16.34 24.41
C HIS A 372 23.52 -16.66 25.75
N LEU A 373 23.06 -17.68 26.47
CA LEU A 373 23.65 -18.10 27.75
C LEU A 373 25.11 -18.56 27.61
N ARG A 374 25.44 -19.30 26.53
CA ARG A 374 26.83 -19.68 26.24
C ARG A 374 27.70 -18.45 26.02
N SER A 375 27.22 -17.48 25.25
CA SER A 375 27.96 -16.23 25.01
C SER A 375 28.14 -15.44 26.31
N VAL A 376 27.11 -15.36 27.15
CA VAL A 376 27.18 -14.75 28.49
C VAL A 376 28.24 -15.44 29.34
N PHE A 377 28.23 -16.77 29.44
CA PHE A 377 29.22 -17.50 30.24
C PHE A 377 30.64 -17.28 29.73
N THR A 378 30.85 -17.24 28.41
CA THR A 378 32.15 -16.92 27.84
C THR A 378 32.59 -15.49 28.18
N LYS A 379 31.68 -14.51 28.08
CA LYS A 379 31.97 -13.09 28.37
C LYS A 379 32.21 -12.81 29.85
N LEU A 380 31.60 -13.59 30.73
CA LEU A 380 31.79 -13.52 32.18
C LEU A 380 32.91 -14.45 32.70
N ASP A 381 33.67 -15.07 31.79
CA ASP A 381 34.75 -16.04 32.08
C ASP A 381 34.32 -17.20 33.00
N LEU A 382 33.08 -17.67 32.85
CA LEU A 382 32.51 -18.76 33.63
C LEU A 382 32.81 -20.10 32.95
N ARG A 383 33.93 -20.71 33.37
CA ARG A 383 34.37 -22.01 32.87
C ARG A 383 33.59 -23.15 33.53
N PRO A 384 33.36 -24.27 32.84
CA PRO A 384 32.80 -25.46 33.47
C PRO A 384 33.88 -26.06 34.38
N ASP A 385 33.79 -25.79 35.67
CA ASP A 385 34.53 -26.51 36.71
C ASP A 385 33.59 -27.51 37.40
N GLY A 386 34.06 -28.71 37.71
CA GLY A 386 33.22 -29.80 38.25
C GLY A 386 32.60 -29.52 39.62
N GLY A 387 32.86 -28.35 40.22
CA GLY A 387 32.42 -27.97 41.56
C GLY A 387 31.32 -26.91 41.62
N THR A 388 30.96 -26.24 40.50
CA THR A 388 30.04 -25.08 40.58
C THR A 388 29.08 -24.95 39.39
N ASN A 389 27.85 -24.49 39.66
CA ASN A 389 26.85 -24.27 38.63
C ASN A 389 27.00 -22.87 38.00
N ARG A 390 27.40 -22.81 36.72
CA ARG A 390 27.60 -21.56 35.96
C ARG A 390 26.39 -20.64 35.92
N ARG A 391 25.16 -21.19 35.94
CA ARG A 391 23.94 -20.37 35.98
C ARG A 391 23.84 -19.61 37.30
N VAL A 392 24.17 -20.28 38.41
CA VAL A 392 24.16 -19.67 39.75
C VAL A 392 25.25 -18.60 39.88
N GLN A 393 26.44 -18.85 39.33
CA GLN A 393 27.52 -17.85 39.29
C GLN A 393 27.13 -16.62 38.47
N ALA A 394 26.54 -16.82 37.28
CA ALA A 394 26.06 -15.72 36.44
C ALA A 394 24.96 -14.90 37.14
N THR A 395 24.01 -15.57 37.80
CA THR A 395 22.99 -14.91 38.63
C THR A 395 23.60 -14.10 39.77
N ARG A 396 24.64 -14.62 40.44
CA ARG A 396 25.33 -13.89 41.51
C ARG A 396 26.00 -12.61 40.99
N ILE A 397 26.67 -12.69 39.83
CA ILE A 397 27.29 -11.53 39.17
C ILE A 397 26.24 -10.47 38.83
N TRP A 398 25.09 -10.90 38.30
CA TRP A 398 23.97 -10.01 38.01
C TRP A 398 23.49 -9.27 39.26
N LEU A 399 23.27 -9.98 40.37
CA LEU A 399 22.80 -9.39 41.63
C LEU A 399 23.82 -8.42 42.25
N GLN A 400 25.13 -8.68 42.11
CA GLN A 400 26.18 -7.78 42.58
C GLN A 400 26.21 -6.43 41.85
N HIS A 401 25.69 -6.38 40.62
CA HIS A 401 25.57 -5.15 39.84
C HIS A 401 24.16 -4.50 39.98
N THR A 402 23.38 -4.92 40.98
CA THR A 402 21.99 -4.44 41.23
C THR A 402 21.89 -3.46 42.42
N SER A 403 23.01 -3.02 43.02
CA SER A 403 23.04 -2.07 44.15
C SER A 403 23.11 -0.60 43.72
#